data_AF-A0AAU9ID21-F1
#
_entry.id   AF-A0AAU9ID21-F1
#
_cell.length_a   1.000
_cell.length_b   1.000
_cell.length_c   1.000
_cell.angle_alpha   90.00
_cell.angle_beta   90.00
_cell.angle_gamma   90.00
#
_symmetry.space_group_name_H-M   'P 1'
#
loop_
_entity.id
_entity.type
_entity.pdbx_description
1 polymer ?
#
loop_
_entity_poly.entity_id
_entity_poly.type
_entity_poly.pdbx_seq_one_letter_code
_entity_poly.pdbx_strand_id
1 'polypeptide(L)'
;MPPRGKKIDPAVQAQQFEDWQKTEEVANWNVLCQIKLTFAKLISTTSPDITDDKFAFLEGLHKQVDLMKVPHKSHSYEQLHLRTAFFPQVGLDYILKVDGLEFNLELNKECVDKARECRIAFVAVVDSLDTIKTAEATTYVQTRKDFIKKLTVFEKAYMVHLKIGHNYLYDSVLAVILSPMINAIDANMNLYYLENRAHEKRKWFKKSAPAFRLKACKIKFAEAMTELIKRLKEHGPLEKIPNILKSLSKLEINTASHEVLKYFVSPVKAAWRKLRSEMKILYKAGVNHYRQPIKKNKDLVRALKNMIDAESIAEDLLGDALKMDQLEFIYDVIMHVRRSSMEQALFEGDSGVIKDIIPQLATFKALQQMYQVREDIEKKQKEKREVGLELEAVKQDKDNSFFVWSQDKEVRYEGIKRLWVWDGYINEEDKPMWDHASDLVSQLNLMVQEDIMDYIISSRAPKKPGQGQRPTESRPPFVWNTQLMNNRYVDIEPPLYQEEEAKQEVQTGVKKIREYTKPMDCYRDGRVEEILEIIEKLAFGLKVTQGAIWDQLLEKVITAMKNETPTSGDEDISFEKDPEEGEEGREEEMKEEIRYED
;
A
#
# COMPACT_ATOMS: atom_id res chain seq x y z
N MET A 1 -30.03 -65.72 -36.76
CA MET A 1 -29.64 -64.50 -37.49
C MET A 1 -30.15 -63.31 -36.71
N PRO A 2 -29.34 -62.29 -36.40
CA PRO A 2 -29.85 -61.05 -35.85
C PRO A 2 -30.89 -60.48 -36.84
N PRO A 3 -32.03 -59.95 -36.39
CA PRO A 3 -33.00 -59.35 -37.29
C PRO A 3 -32.31 -58.25 -38.09
N ARG A 4 -32.33 -58.36 -39.43
CA ARG A 4 -31.84 -57.31 -40.33
C ARG A 4 -32.64 -56.06 -40.01
N GLY A 5 -31.99 -55.06 -39.41
CA GLY A 5 -32.62 -53.78 -39.09
C GLY A 5 -33.30 -53.24 -40.34
N LYS A 6 -34.58 -52.88 -40.23
CA LYS A 6 -35.31 -52.24 -41.33
C LYS A 6 -34.49 -51.03 -41.77
N LYS A 7 -34.05 -51.01 -43.04
CA LYS A 7 -33.41 -49.82 -43.63
C LYS A 7 -34.44 -48.70 -43.55
N ILE A 8 -34.14 -47.69 -42.74
CA ILE A 8 -34.94 -46.47 -42.66
C ILE A 8 -34.82 -45.78 -44.02
N ASP A 9 -35.93 -45.26 -44.52
CA ASP A 9 -35.95 -44.49 -45.77
C ASP A 9 -35.03 -43.26 -45.63
N PRO A 10 -34.03 -43.07 -46.51
CA PRO A 10 -33.13 -41.91 -46.46
C PRO A 10 -33.85 -40.56 -46.41
N ALA A 11 -35.02 -40.44 -47.05
CA ALA A 11 -35.80 -39.20 -47.03
C ALA A 11 -36.37 -38.91 -45.63
N VAL A 12 -36.86 -39.94 -44.95
CA VAL A 12 -37.36 -39.83 -43.57
C VAL A 12 -36.21 -39.49 -42.62
N GLN A 13 -35.02 -40.07 -42.84
CA GLN A 13 -33.84 -39.80 -42.03
C GLN A 13 -33.31 -38.37 -42.22
N ALA A 14 -33.35 -37.83 -43.45
CA ALA A 14 -33.01 -36.44 -43.72
C ALA A 14 -33.99 -35.47 -43.04
N GLN A 15 -35.30 -35.73 -43.13
CA GLN A 15 -36.30 -34.92 -42.45
C GLN A 15 -36.12 -34.92 -40.92
N GLN A 16 -35.87 -36.09 -40.32
CA GLN A 16 -35.61 -36.20 -38.89
C GLN A 16 -34.34 -35.45 -38.46
N PHE A 17 -33.32 -35.41 -39.32
CA PHE A 17 -32.11 -34.63 -39.07
C PHE A 17 -32.37 -33.13 -39.12
N GLU A 18 -33.11 -32.64 -40.12
CA GLU A 18 -33.50 -31.23 -40.21
C GLU A 18 -34.38 -30.79 -39.04
N ASP A 19 -35.32 -31.64 -38.63
CA ASP A 19 -36.19 -31.35 -37.48
C ASP A 19 -35.38 -31.34 -36.17
N TRP A 20 -34.41 -32.25 -36.03
CA TRP A 20 -33.48 -32.27 -34.89
C TRP A 20 -32.62 -31.01 -34.83
N GLN A 21 -32.12 -30.51 -35.97
CA GLN A 21 -31.34 -29.26 -36.02
C GLN A 21 -32.11 -28.04 -35.51
N LYS A 22 -33.45 -28.05 -35.55
CA LYS A 22 -34.32 -26.98 -35.06
C LYS A 22 -34.65 -27.11 -33.57
N THR A 23 -34.21 -28.17 -32.89
CA THR A 23 -34.53 -28.40 -31.49
C THR A 23 -33.71 -27.51 -30.54
N GLU A 24 -34.25 -27.30 -29.34
CA GLU A 24 -33.53 -26.62 -28.26
C GLU A 24 -32.24 -27.35 -27.86
N GLU A 25 -32.20 -28.68 -28.01
CA GLU A 25 -31.01 -29.51 -27.79
C GLU A 25 -29.82 -29.04 -28.64
N VAL A 26 -30.06 -28.76 -29.93
CA VAL A 26 -29.02 -28.29 -30.86
C VAL A 26 -28.70 -26.81 -30.64
N ALA A 27 -29.70 -26.00 -30.27
CA ALA A 27 -29.47 -24.60 -29.93
C ALA A 27 -28.53 -24.46 -28.71
N ASN A 28 -28.81 -25.16 -27.62
CA ASN A 28 -27.98 -25.16 -26.40
C ASN A 28 -26.59 -25.77 -26.66
N TRP A 29 -26.53 -26.82 -27.48
CA TRP A 29 -25.27 -27.38 -27.95
C TRP A 29 -24.36 -26.34 -28.64
N ASN A 30 -24.92 -25.59 -29.58
CA ASN A 30 -24.17 -24.58 -30.31
C ASN A 30 -23.62 -23.51 -29.37
N VAL A 31 -24.40 -23.11 -28.35
CA VAL A 31 -23.92 -22.21 -27.28
C VAL A 31 -22.74 -22.83 -26.53
N LEU A 32 -22.83 -24.11 -26.12
CA LEU A 32 -21.72 -24.81 -25.47
C LEU A 32 -20.47 -24.87 -26.34
N CYS A 33 -20.61 -25.12 -27.64
CA CYS A 33 -19.48 -25.08 -28.57
C CYS A 33 -18.83 -23.69 -28.63
N GLN A 34 -19.62 -22.61 -28.66
CA GLN A 34 -19.08 -21.25 -28.67
C GLN A 34 -18.33 -20.93 -27.37
N ILE A 35 -18.93 -21.24 -26.20
CA ILE A 35 -18.28 -21.02 -24.91
C ILE A 35 -17.01 -21.88 -24.81
N LYS A 36 -17.05 -23.13 -25.26
CA LYS A 36 -15.89 -24.04 -25.30
C LYS A 36 -14.70 -23.41 -26.04
N LEU A 37 -14.90 -22.69 -27.15
CA LEU A 37 -13.79 -22.09 -27.91
C LEU A 37 -12.94 -21.13 -27.06
N THR A 38 -13.51 -20.53 -26.01
CA THR A 38 -12.79 -19.62 -25.10
C THR A 38 -11.80 -20.35 -24.18
N PHE A 39 -11.95 -21.66 -23.96
CA PHE A 39 -11.14 -22.37 -22.97
C PHE A 39 -10.65 -23.77 -23.38
N ALA A 40 -11.09 -24.31 -24.52
CA ALA A 40 -10.79 -25.70 -24.91
C ALA A 40 -9.29 -26.00 -24.96
N LYS A 41 -8.48 -25.04 -25.40
CA LYS A 41 -7.01 -25.18 -25.46
C LYS A 41 -6.35 -25.32 -24.08
N LEU A 42 -7.05 -24.93 -23.02
CA LEU A 42 -6.54 -24.88 -21.65
C LEU A 42 -6.97 -26.10 -20.82
N ILE A 43 -7.91 -26.91 -21.31
CA ILE A 43 -8.46 -28.06 -20.58
C ILE A 43 -8.07 -29.36 -21.28
N SER A 44 -7.30 -30.18 -20.57
CA SER A 44 -6.93 -31.54 -20.95
C SER A 44 -6.96 -32.45 -19.74
N THR A 45 -6.72 -33.75 -19.94
CA THR A 45 -6.56 -34.71 -18.84
C THR A 45 -5.31 -34.47 -18.00
N THR A 46 -4.41 -33.57 -18.43
CA THR A 46 -3.18 -33.19 -17.74
C THR A 46 -3.20 -31.75 -17.21
N SER A 47 -4.26 -30.98 -17.47
CA SER A 47 -4.39 -29.61 -16.94
C SER A 47 -4.30 -29.61 -15.41
N PRO A 48 -3.45 -28.74 -14.82
CA PRO A 48 -3.22 -28.70 -13.37
C PRO A 48 -4.40 -28.15 -12.58
N ASP A 49 -5.17 -27.23 -13.17
CA ASP A 49 -6.24 -26.50 -12.48
C ASP A 49 -7.21 -25.89 -13.51
N ILE A 50 -8.41 -25.50 -13.06
CA ILE A 50 -9.42 -24.77 -13.85
C ILE A 50 -9.90 -23.53 -13.09
N THR A 51 -9.13 -22.44 -13.21
CA THR A 51 -9.32 -21.22 -12.42
C THR A 51 -10.11 -20.11 -13.10
N ASP A 52 -10.48 -20.29 -14.36
CA ASP A 52 -11.24 -19.30 -15.12
C ASP A 52 -12.73 -19.51 -14.91
N ASP A 53 -13.56 -18.49 -15.09
CA ASP A 53 -15.02 -18.66 -15.01
C ASP A 53 -15.50 -19.69 -16.05
N LYS A 54 -16.18 -20.73 -15.55
CA LYS A 54 -16.84 -21.78 -16.35
C LYS A 54 -18.30 -21.92 -15.98
N PHE A 55 -18.86 -21.02 -15.17
CA PHE A 55 -20.24 -21.12 -14.67
C PHE A 55 -21.24 -21.27 -15.82
N ALA A 56 -21.18 -20.38 -16.82
CA ALA A 56 -22.08 -20.42 -17.98
C ALA A 56 -21.97 -21.73 -18.79
N PHE A 57 -20.76 -22.29 -18.91
CA PHE A 57 -20.56 -23.58 -19.59
C PHE A 57 -21.17 -24.74 -18.79
N LEU A 58 -20.95 -24.76 -17.47
CA LEU A 58 -21.44 -25.82 -16.59
C LEU A 58 -22.97 -25.81 -16.45
N GLU A 59 -23.58 -24.62 -16.37
CA GLU A 59 -25.03 -24.45 -16.41
C GLU A 59 -25.60 -24.93 -17.75
N GLY A 60 -25.02 -24.50 -18.88
CA GLY A 60 -25.40 -24.99 -20.19
C GLY A 60 -25.24 -26.50 -20.35
N LEU A 61 -24.19 -27.08 -19.75
CA LEU A 61 -23.94 -28.51 -19.81
C LEU A 61 -24.97 -29.31 -19.00
N HIS A 62 -25.35 -28.81 -17.83
CA HIS A 62 -26.42 -29.39 -17.02
C HIS A 62 -27.77 -29.29 -17.75
N LYS A 63 -28.09 -28.13 -18.34
CA LYS A 63 -29.25 -27.97 -19.22
C LYS A 63 -29.24 -28.97 -20.39
N GLN A 64 -28.07 -29.25 -20.96
CA GLN A 64 -27.94 -30.24 -22.04
C GLN A 64 -28.29 -31.66 -21.57
N VAL A 65 -27.90 -32.02 -20.34
CA VAL A 65 -28.24 -33.31 -19.70
C VAL A 65 -29.76 -33.46 -19.57
N ASP A 66 -30.45 -32.39 -19.14
CA ASP A 66 -31.92 -32.36 -19.05
C ASP A 66 -32.58 -32.51 -20.43
N LEU A 67 -32.18 -31.69 -21.40
CA LEU A 67 -32.73 -31.69 -22.76
C LEU A 67 -32.57 -33.06 -23.45
N MET A 68 -31.41 -33.69 -23.25
CA MET A 68 -31.12 -35.01 -23.81
C MET A 68 -31.70 -36.17 -22.98
N LYS A 69 -32.38 -35.88 -21.86
CA LYS A 69 -32.98 -36.86 -20.94
C LYS A 69 -31.96 -37.89 -20.44
N VAL A 70 -30.74 -37.44 -20.18
CA VAL A 70 -29.68 -38.27 -19.59
C VAL A 70 -30.07 -38.55 -18.14
N PRO A 71 -30.04 -39.79 -17.64
CA PRO A 71 -30.34 -40.05 -16.23
C PRO A 71 -29.32 -39.38 -15.30
N HIS A 72 -29.76 -38.44 -14.47
CA HIS A 72 -28.89 -37.68 -13.56
C HIS A 72 -29.48 -37.56 -12.15
N LYS A 73 -28.60 -37.29 -11.18
CA LYS A 73 -28.95 -37.00 -9.78
C LYS A 73 -28.46 -35.60 -9.35
N SER A 74 -27.51 -35.03 -10.09
CA SER A 74 -27.04 -33.67 -9.90
C SER A 74 -28.17 -32.66 -10.14
N HIS A 75 -28.24 -31.67 -9.26
CA HIS A 75 -29.15 -30.52 -9.41
C HIS A 75 -28.49 -29.39 -10.21
N SER A 76 -27.16 -29.34 -10.17
CA SER A 76 -26.30 -28.42 -10.93
C SER A 76 -24.87 -28.97 -10.97
N TYR A 77 -24.06 -28.39 -11.86
CA TYR A 77 -22.61 -28.60 -11.89
C TYR A 77 -21.89 -27.38 -11.32
N GLU A 78 -21.28 -27.54 -10.15
CA GLU A 78 -20.52 -26.45 -9.53
C GLU A 78 -19.05 -26.51 -9.95
N GLN A 79 -18.51 -25.35 -10.29
CA GLN A 79 -17.13 -25.24 -10.73
C GLN A 79 -16.14 -25.69 -9.65
N LEU A 80 -16.41 -25.42 -8.38
CA LEU A 80 -15.51 -25.80 -7.29
C LEU A 80 -15.38 -27.33 -7.17
N HIS A 81 -16.49 -28.06 -7.32
CA HIS A 81 -16.49 -29.53 -7.35
C HIS A 81 -15.67 -30.06 -8.52
N LEU A 82 -15.85 -29.48 -9.70
CA LEU A 82 -15.08 -29.87 -10.87
C LEU A 82 -13.60 -29.50 -10.72
N ARG A 83 -13.29 -28.36 -10.12
CA ARG A 83 -11.93 -27.88 -9.93
C ARG A 83 -11.10 -28.85 -9.08
N THR A 84 -11.67 -29.40 -8.01
CA THR A 84 -10.97 -30.43 -7.23
C THR A 84 -10.78 -31.73 -7.99
N ALA A 85 -11.52 -31.99 -9.07
CA ALA A 85 -11.25 -33.12 -9.98
C ALA A 85 -10.00 -32.89 -10.83
N PHE A 86 -9.67 -31.65 -11.15
CA PHE A 86 -8.47 -31.27 -11.93
C PHE A 86 -7.20 -31.20 -11.09
N PHE A 87 -7.36 -30.92 -9.80
CA PHE A 87 -6.29 -30.74 -8.83
C PHE A 87 -5.24 -31.89 -8.79
N PRO A 88 -5.61 -33.18 -8.66
CA PRO A 88 -4.62 -34.25 -8.62
C PRO A 88 -4.10 -34.56 -10.04
N GLN A 89 -2.86 -34.16 -10.34
CA GLN A 89 -2.15 -34.62 -11.55
C GLN A 89 -1.64 -36.06 -11.36
N VAL A 90 -2.54 -37.03 -11.52
CA VAL A 90 -2.18 -38.45 -11.45
C VAL A 90 -1.23 -38.81 -12.60
N GLY A 91 0.02 -39.13 -12.26
CA GLY A 91 0.99 -39.68 -13.21
C GLY A 91 2.47 -39.52 -12.88
N LEU A 92 2.86 -38.58 -11.99
CA LEU A 92 4.28 -38.34 -11.71
C LEU A 92 4.66 -38.46 -10.23
N ASP A 93 3.85 -38.00 -9.27
CA ASP A 93 4.10 -38.22 -7.83
C ASP A 93 2.79 -38.17 -7.04
N TYR A 94 2.54 -39.14 -6.14
CA TYR A 94 1.47 -39.05 -5.14
C TYR A 94 1.82 -38.08 -4.00
N ILE A 95 2.97 -37.43 -4.10
CA ILE A 95 3.42 -36.39 -3.18
C ILE A 95 3.27 -35.06 -3.89
N LEU A 96 2.27 -34.28 -3.50
CA LEU A 96 2.09 -32.93 -4.03
C LEU A 96 2.90 -31.95 -3.19
N LYS A 97 3.86 -31.26 -3.84
CA LYS A 97 4.66 -30.19 -3.24
C LYS A 97 4.26 -28.84 -3.80
N VAL A 98 3.55 -28.03 -3.01
CA VAL A 98 3.05 -26.70 -3.42
C VAL A 98 3.27 -25.72 -2.28
N ASP A 99 3.91 -24.58 -2.57
CA ASP A 99 4.20 -23.53 -1.59
C ASP A 99 4.85 -24.06 -0.30
N GLY A 100 5.75 -25.04 -0.40
CA GLY A 100 6.44 -25.67 0.73
C GLY A 100 5.61 -26.64 1.56
N LEU A 101 4.33 -26.84 1.20
CA LEU A 101 3.49 -27.89 1.77
C LEU A 101 3.71 -29.18 1.01
N GLU A 102 3.73 -30.28 1.75
CA GLU A 102 3.81 -31.63 1.20
C GLU A 102 2.55 -32.39 1.56
N PHE A 103 1.80 -32.83 0.55
CA PHE A 103 0.60 -33.63 0.74
C PHE A 103 0.83 -35.02 0.17
N ASN A 104 0.81 -36.03 1.04
CA ASN A 104 0.86 -37.41 0.61
C ASN A 104 -0.56 -37.88 0.23
N LEU A 105 -0.85 -37.83 -1.06
CA LEU A 105 -2.12 -38.22 -1.65
C LEU A 105 -2.31 -39.74 -1.74
N GLU A 106 -1.26 -40.56 -1.54
CA GLU A 106 -1.39 -42.04 -1.45
C GLU A 106 -2.30 -42.45 -0.29
N LEU A 107 -2.26 -41.70 0.82
CA LEU A 107 -3.07 -41.99 2.00
C LEU A 107 -4.58 -41.92 1.71
N ASN A 108 -4.97 -41.21 0.65
CA ASN A 108 -6.36 -41.06 0.21
C ASN A 108 -6.49 -41.36 -1.29
N LYS A 109 -5.82 -42.42 -1.76
CA LYS A 109 -5.81 -42.84 -3.17
C LYS A 109 -7.19 -42.93 -3.80
N GLU A 110 -8.19 -43.44 -3.05
CA GLU A 110 -9.56 -43.53 -3.55
C GLU A 110 -10.12 -42.17 -3.97
N CYS A 111 -9.92 -41.13 -3.15
CA CYS A 111 -10.37 -39.77 -3.46
C CYS A 111 -9.73 -39.23 -4.75
N VAL A 112 -8.44 -39.48 -4.90
CA VAL A 112 -7.63 -39.08 -6.05
C VAL A 112 -8.07 -39.78 -7.32
N ASP A 113 -8.34 -41.09 -7.25
CA ASP A 113 -8.81 -41.88 -8.38
C ASP A 113 -10.21 -41.41 -8.82
N LYS A 114 -11.11 -41.07 -7.88
CA LYS A 114 -12.44 -40.54 -8.21
C LYS A 114 -12.39 -39.15 -8.85
N ALA A 115 -11.51 -38.29 -8.37
CA ALA A 115 -11.22 -37.01 -9.02
C ALA A 115 -10.71 -37.22 -10.47
N ARG A 116 -9.78 -38.15 -10.67
CA ARG A 116 -9.23 -38.49 -11.99
C ARG A 116 -10.31 -39.03 -12.94
N GLU A 117 -11.14 -39.97 -12.49
CA GLU A 117 -12.25 -40.52 -13.26
C GLU A 117 -13.20 -39.39 -13.70
N CYS A 118 -13.54 -38.47 -12.80
CA CYS A 118 -14.37 -37.30 -13.09
C CYS A 118 -13.72 -36.38 -14.13
N ARG A 119 -12.42 -36.05 -13.99
CA ARG A 119 -11.68 -35.25 -14.97
C ARG A 119 -11.69 -35.89 -16.36
N ILE A 120 -11.35 -37.17 -16.46
CA ILE A 120 -11.32 -37.89 -17.74
C ILE A 120 -12.69 -37.88 -18.41
N ALA A 121 -13.75 -38.12 -17.64
CA ALA A 121 -15.10 -38.12 -18.18
C ALA A 121 -15.54 -36.72 -18.65
N PHE A 122 -15.18 -35.66 -17.91
CA PHE A 122 -15.45 -34.29 -18.30
C PHE A 122 -14.72 -33.89 -19.59
N VAL A 123 -13.42 -34.18 -19.68
CA VAL A 123 -12.62 -33.90 -20.89
C VAL A 123 -13.20 -34.65 -22.09
N ALA A 124 -13.61 -35.91 -21.93
CA ALA A 124 -14.24 -36.68 -22.99
C ALA A 124 -15.56 -36.06 -23.49
N VAL A 125 -16.34 -35.43 -22.60
CA VAL A 125 -17.54 -34.66 -22.95
C VAL A 125 -17.14 -33.42 -23.74
N VAL A 126 -16.19 -32.62 -23.23
CA VAL A 126 -15.70 -31.40 -23.90
C VAL A 126 -15.18 -31.71 -25.31
N ASP A 127 -14.35 -32.73 -25.47
CA ASP A 127 -13.80 -33.14 -26.77
C ASP A 127 -14.89 -33.60 -27.74
N SER A 128 -15.91 -34.28 -27.22
CA SER A 128 -17.03 -34.74 -28.04
C SER A 128 -17.97 -33.64 -28.54
N LEU A 129 -17.88 -32.42 -27.98
CA LEU A 129 -18.68 -31.29 -28.45
C LEU A 129 -18.42 -30.95 -29.93
N ASP A 130 -17.22 -31.24 -30.44
CA ASP A 130 -16.89 -30.93 -31.85
C ASP A 130 -17.45 -31.99 -32.81
N THR A 131 -17.59 -33.24 -32.36
CA THR A 131 -18.00 -34.37 -33.21
C THR A 131 -19.46 -34.32 -33.66
N ILE A 132 -20.34 -33.63 -32.91
CA ILE A 132 -21.74 -33.45 -33.32
C ILE A 132 -21.88 -32.33 -34.35
N LYS A 133 -21.02 -31.32 -34.31
CA LYS A 133 -21.04 -30.24 -35.30
C LYS A 133 -20.82 -30.77 -36.73
N THR A 134 -20.09 -31.88 -36.85
CA THR A 134 -19.82 -32.57 -38.12
C THR A 134 -20.77 -33.75 -38.38
N ALA A 135 -21.86 -33.90 -37.60
CA ALA A 135 -22.79 -34.99 -37.81
C ALA A 135 -23.58 -34.81 -39.11
N GLU A 136 -23.74 -35.90 -39.86
CA GLU A 136 -24.53 -35.95 -41.09
C GLU A 136 -25.87 -36.65 -40.82
N ALA A 137 -26.84 -36.52 -41.73
CA ALA A 137 -28.14 -37.19 -41.62
C ALA A 137 -28.01 -38.72 -41.42
N THR A 138 -26.96 -39.34 -41.96
CA THR A 138 -26.71 -40.78 -41.82
C THR A 138 -26.12 -41.18 -40.45
N THR A 139 -25.41 -40.26 -39.78
CA THR A 139 -24.61 -40.56 -38.58
C THR A 139 -25.12 -39.91 -37.29
N TYR A 140 -25.97 -38.88 -37.37
CA TYR A 140 -26.37 -38.07 -36.21
C TYR A 140 -27.00 -38.87 -35.06
N VAL A 141 -27.81 -39.90 -35.35
CA VAL A 141 -28.43 -40.75 -34.32
C VAL A 141 -27.36 -41.45 -33.49
N GLN A 142 -26.30 -41.94 -34.14
CA GLN A 142 -25.21 -42.63 -33.47
C GLN A 142 -24.37 -41.62 -32.69
N THR A 143 -24.01 -40.48 -33.28
CA THR A 143 -23.23 -39.43 -32.61
C THR A 143 -23.97 -38.89 -31.37
N ARG A 144 -25.29 -38.69 -31.46
CA ARG A 144 -26.15 -38.29 -30.34
C ARG A 144 -26.16 -39.34 -29.23
N LYS A 145 -26.30 -40.63 -29.56
CA LYS A 145 -26.24 -41.73 -28.57
C LYS A 145 -24.88 -41.82 -27.89
N ASP A 146 -23.80 -41.65 -28.64
CA ASP A 146 -22.44 -41.68 -28.11
C ASP A 146 -22.17 -40.51 -27.17
N PHE A 147 -22.71 -39.33 -27.46
CA PHE A 147 -22.64 -38.19 -26.55
C PHE A 147 -23.47 -38.39 -25.27
N ILE A 148 -24.71 -38.87 -25.39
CA ILE A 148 -25.55 -39.25 -24.24
C ILE A 148 -24.81 -40.24 -23.33
N LYS A 149 -24.10 -41.20 -23.90
CA LYS A 149 -23.28 -42.16 -23.16
C LYS A 149 -22.15 -41.45 -22.41
N LYS A 150 -21.45 -40.50 -23.05
CA LYS A 150 -20.38 -39.71 -22.40
C LYS A 150 -20.92 -38.84 -21.26
N LEU A 151 -22.04 -38.15 -21.47
CA LEU A 151 -22.73 -37.39 -20.41
C LEU A 151 -23.13 -38.29 -19.24
N THR A 152 -23.66 -39.49 -19.51
CA THR A 152 -24.03 -40.45 -18.46
C THR A 152 -22.82 -40.90 -17.65
N VAL A 153 -21.67 -41.11 -18.30
CA VAL A 153 -20.42 -41.47 -17.64
C VAL A 153 -19.91 -40.31 -16.79
N PHE A 154 -19.93 -39.09 -17.33
CA PHE A 154 -19.55 -37.89 -16.60
C PHE A 154 -20.42 -37.65 -15.37
N GLU A 155 -21.74 -37.69 -15.50
CA GLU A 155 -22.67 -37.51 -14.39
C GLU A 155 -22.42 -38.50 -13.24
N LYS A 156 -22.19 -39.77 -13.57
CA LYS A 156 -21.84 -40.79 -12.57
C LYS A 156 -20.51 -40.48 -11.88
N ALA A 157 -19.48 -40.13 -12.65
CA ALA A 157 -18.16 -39.82 -12.12
C ALA A 157 -18.17 -38.55 -11.26
N TYR A 158 -18.89 -37.50 -11.70
CA TYR A 158 -19.09 -36.25 -10.96
C TYR A 158 -19.77 -36.50 -9.62
N MET A 159 -20.87 -37.25 -9.60
CA MET A 159 -21.59 -37.54 -8.35
C MET A 159 -20.80 -38.41 -7.37
N VAL A 160 -19.95 -39.30 -7.87
CA VAL A 160 -19.05 -40.11 -7.03
C VAL A 160 -17.92 -39.24 -6.47
N HIS A 161 -17.30 -38.40 -7.31
CA HIS A 161 -16.29 -37.43 -6.87
C HIS A 161 -16.85 -36.46 -5.83
N LEU A 162 -18.02 -35.89 -6.07
CA LEU A 162 -18.69 -34.98 -5.13
C LEU A 162 -18.87 -35.61 -3.73
N LYS A 163 -19.23 -36.89 -3.67
CA LYS A 163 -19.49 -37.59 -2.40
C LYS A 163 -18.23 -38.07 -1.68
N ILE A 164 -17.19 -38.43 -2.44
CA ILE A 164 -16.02 -39.12 -1.92
C ILE A 164 -14.78 -38.23 -2.02
N GLY A 165 -14.43 -37.79 -3.23
CA GLY A 165 -13.17 -37.10 -3.51
C GLY A 165 -13.17 -35.63 -3.15
N HIS A 166 -14.29 -34.91 -3.35
CA HIS A 166 -14.33 -33.45 -3.28
C HIS A 166 -13.97 -32.93 -1.89
N ASN A 167 -14.65 -33.38 -0.83
CA ASN A 167 -14.46 -32.86 0.53
C ASN A 167 -13.00 -32.98 0.98
N TYR A 168 -12.38 -34.13 0.78
CA TYR A 168 -10.97 -34.32 1.13
C TYR A 168 -10.05 -33.39 0.34
N LEU A 169 -10.18 -33.37 -0.99
CA LEU A 169 -9.30 -32.56 -1.86
C LEU A 169 -9.49 -31.07 -1.64
N TYR A 170 -10.70 -30.64 -1.31
CA TYR A 170 -10.98 -29.26 -0.96
C TYR A 170 -10.45 -28.93 0.45
N ASP A 171 -11.01 -29.53 1.49
CA ASP A 171 -10.77 -29.12 2.89
C ASP A 171 -9.34 -29.43 3.34
N SER A 172 -8.80 -30.59 2.94
CA SER A 172 -7.51 -31.07 3.44
C SER A 172 -6.33 -30.67 2.57
N VAL A 173 -6.57 -30.18 1.35
CA VAL A 173 -5.49 -29.87 0.41
C VAL A 173 -5.61 -28.46 -0.16
N LEU A 174 -6.62 -28.21 -1.00
CA LEU A 174 -6.75 -26.92 -1.71
C LEU A 174 -6.97 -25.76 -0.73
N ALA A 175 -7.86 -25.93 0.25
CA ALA A 175 -8.13 -24.92 1.28
C ALA A 175 -6.89 -24.65 2.14
N VAL A 176 -6.08 -25.66 2.43
CA VAL A 176 -4.83 -25.51 3.19
C VAL A 176 -3.80 -24.69 2.40
N ILE A 177 -3.63 -24.99 1.10
CA ILE A 177 -2.74 -24.25 0.20
C ILE A 177 -3.18 -22.78 0.11
N LEU A 178 -4.47 -22.53 -0.09
CA LEU A 178 -5.00 -21.18 -0.30
C LEU A 178 -5.26 -20.39 1.00
N SER A 179 -5.25 -21.05 2.16
CA SER A 179 -5.62 -20.48 3.46
C SER A 179 -4.94 -19.13 3.77
N PRO A 180 -3.60 -18.95 3.61
CA PRO A 180 -2.97 -17.67 3.88
C PRO A 180 -3.56 -16.52 3.05
N MET A 181 -3.85 -16.79 1.76
CA MET A 181 -4.42 -15.81 0.86
C MET A 181 -5.90 -15.54 1.16
N ILE A 182 -6.69 -16.59 1.40
CA ILE A 182 -8.12 -16.48 1.76
C ILE A 182 -8.26 -15.66 3.05
N ASN A 183 -7.49 -15.99 4.09
CA ASN A 183 -7.51 -15.29 5.37
C ASN A 183 -7.15 -13.81 5.22
N ALA A 184 -6.16 -13.48 4.39
CA ALA A 184 -5.77 -12.10 4.12
C ALA A 184 -6.87 -11.32 3.39
N ILE A 185 -7.48 -11.92 2.37
CA ILE A 185 -8.60 -11.34 1.61
C ILE A 185 -9.81 -11.10 2.53
N ASP A 186 -10.21 -12.10 3.32
CA ASP A 186 -11.35 -12.01 4.22
C ASP A 186 -11.11 -10.98 5.34
N ALA A 187 -9.90 -10.93 5.90
CA ALA A 187 -9.54 -9.93 6.89
C ALA A 187 -9.53 -8.51 6.29
N ASN A 188 -9.06 -8.35 5.04
CA ASN A 188 -9.14 -7.08 4.31
C ASN A 188 -10.60 -6.63 4.11
N MET A 189 -11.49 -7.53 3.71
CA MET A 189 -12.90 -7.20 3.50
C MET A 189 -13.60 -6.83 4.81
N ASN A 190 -13.33 -7.55 5.89
CA ASN A 190 -13.85 -7.21 7.22
C ASN A 190 -13.36 -5.82 7.68
N LEU A 191 -12.08 -5.51 7.47
CA LEU A 191 -11.53 -4.19 7.75
C LEU A 191 -12.19 -3.12 6.89
N TYR A 192 -12.31 -3.35 5.58
CA TYR A 192 -12.97 -2.46 4.62
C TYR A 192 -14.43 -2.15 5.03
N TYR A 193 -15.22 -3.16 5.42
CA TYR A 193 -16.59 -2.93 5.83
C TYR A 193 -16.70 -2.11 7.12
N LEU A 194 -15.78 -2.31 8.07
CA LEU A 194 -15.75 -1.53 9.31
C LEU A 194 -15.29 -0.09 9.10
N GLU A 195 -14.28 0.14 8.25
CA GLU A 195 -13.82 1.48 7.88
C GLU A 195 -14.93 2.26 7.17
N ASN A 196 -15.62 1.64 6.22
CA ASN A 196 -16.76 2.25 5.54
C ASN A 196 -17.95 2.53 6.45
N ARG A 197 -18.13 1.76 7.54
CA ARG A 197 -19.14 2.02 8.56
C ARG A 197 -18.73 3.20 9.48
N ALA A 198 -17.44 3.45 9.63
CA ALA A 198 -16.92 4.56 10.42
C ALA A 198 -17.02 5.89 9.66
N HIS A 199 -16.93 5.88 8.32
CA HIS A 199 -17.17 7.06 7.50
C HIS A 199 -18.67 7.44 7.48
N GLU A 200 -19.01 8.52 8.18
CA GLU A 200 -20.38 9.05 8.41
C GLU A 200 -21.21 9.32 7.13
N LYS A 201 -20.58 9.31 5.94
CA LYS A 201 -21.24 9.63 4.66
C LYS A 201 -22.23 8.54 4.19
N ARG A 202 -22.15 7.30 4.69
CA ARG A 202 -23.15 6.26 4.33
C ARG A 202 -24.31 6.29 5.33
N LYS A 203 -25.41 6.96 4.92
CA LYS A 203 -26.71 7.13 5.62
C LYS A 203 -27.33 5.87 6.28
N TRP A 204 -26.77 4.68 6.06
CA TRP A 204 -27.29 3.39 6.50
C TRP A 204 -26.84 2.99 7.91
N PHE A 205 -25.72 3.53 8.44
CA PHE A 205 -25.24 3.21 9.78
C PHE A 205 -25.39 4.40 10.73
N LYS A 206 -26.35 4.32 11.65
CA LYS A 206 -26.62 5.37 12.67
C LYS A 206 -25.51 5.55 13.71
N LYS A 207 -24.53 4.64 13.78
CA LYS A 207 -23.45 4.63 14.79
C LYS A 207 -22.15 4.15 14.16
N SER A 208 -21.07 4.89 14.40
CA SER A 208 -19.70 4.50 14.05
C SER A 208 -19.33 3.16 14.69
N ALA A 209 -18.42 2.42 14.05
CA ALA A 209 -17.91 1.18 14.61
C ALA A 209 -17.12 1.47 15.91
N PRO A 210 -17.28 0.68 16.99
CA PRO A 210 -16.47 0.86 18.19
C PRO A 210 -14.97 0.75 17.89
N ALA A 211 -14.15 1.68 18.41
CA ALA A 211 -12.71 1.75 18.14
C ALA A 211 -11.96 0.43 18.43
N PHE A 212 -12.35 -0.29 19.49
CA PHE A 212 -11.73 -1.58 19.82
C PHE A 212 -11.95 -2.65 18.74
N ARG A 213 -13.10 -2.64 18.03
CA ARG A 213 -13.36 -3.58 16.93
C ARG A 213 -12.50 -3.27 15.72
N LEU A 214 -12.34 -1.98 15.38
CA LEU A 214 -11.47 -1.56 14.30
C LEU A 214 -10.02 -1.97 14.59
N LYS A 215 -9.55 -1.75 15.83
CA LYS A 215 -8.22 -2.19 16.28
C LYS A 215 -8.05 -3.72 16.16
N ALA A 216 -9.02 -4.50 16.61
CA ALA A 216 -8.98 -5.96 16.50
C ALA A 216 -8.93 -6.45 15.04
N CYS A 217 -9.70 -5.82 14.14
CA CYS A 217 -9.66 -6.15 12.71
C CYS A 217 -8.34 -5.77 12.05
N LYS A 218 -7.72 -4.64 12.43
CA LYS A 218 -6.38 -4.27 11.97
C LYS A 218 -5.32 -5.30 12.39
N ILE A 219 -5.37 -5.77 13.64
CA ILE A 219 -4.48 -6.83 14.15
C ILE A 219 -4.67 -8.12 13.35
N LYS A 220 -5.91 -8.61 13.23
CA LYS A 220 -6.21 -9.83 12.46
C LYS A 220 -5.78 -9.72 10.99
N PHE A 221 -5.97 -8.56 10.38
CA PHE A 221 -5.52 -8.30 9.01
C PHE A 221 -4.00 -8.33 8.90
N ALA A 222 -3.29 -7.69 9.83
CA ALA A 222 -1.84 -7.70 9.85
C ALA A 222 -1.26 -9.11 10.06
N GLU A 223 -1.85 -9.92 10.94
CA GLU A 223 -1.47 -11.32 11.15
C GLU A 223 -1.63 -12.14 9.86
N ALA A 224 -2.81 -12.06 9.22
CA ALA A 224 -3.09 -12.79 7.99
C ALA A 224 -2.17 -12.37 6.83
N MET A 225 -1.91 -11.07 6.68
CA MET A 225 -0.96 -10.54 5.70
C MET A 225 0.46 -11.00 5.94
N THR A 226 0.89 -11.01 7.21
CA THR A 226 2.24 -11.46 7.59
C THR A 226 2.44 -12.92 7.21
N GLU A 227 1.46 -13.78 7.45
CA GLU A 227 1.51 -15.19 7.07
C GLU A 227 1.56 -15.38 5.54
N LEU A 228 0.74 -14.62 4.79
CA LEU A 228 0.77 -14.62 3.32
C LEU A 228 2.15 -14.19 2.77
N ILE A 229 2.70 -13.09 3.29
CA ILE A 229 4.00 -12.58 2.85
C ILE A 229 5.12 -13.55 3.21
N LYS A 230 5.08 -14.14 4.41
CA LYS A 230 6.04 -15.17 4.83
C LYS A 230 6.03 -16.34 3.87
N ARG A 231 4.85 -16.85 3.50
CA ARG A 231 4.71 -17.93 2.52
C ARG A 231 5.31 -17.56 1.15
N LEU A 232 5.01 -16.36 0.67
CA LEU A 232 5.52 -15.84 -0.60
C LEU A 232 7.00 -15.45 -0.56
N LYS A 233 7.59 -15.26 0.61
CA LYS A 233 9.03 -15.10 0.78
C LYS A 233 9.75 -16.45 0.74
N GLU A 234 9.21 -17.45 1.43
CA GLU A 234 9.83 -18.77 1.51
C GLU A 234 9.72 -19.53 0.18
N HIS A 235 8.64 -19.33 -0.59
CA HIS A 235 8.35 -20.13 -1.79
C HIS A 235 7.96 -19.31 -3.03
N GLY A 236 8.00 -17.98 -2.94
CA GLY A 236 7.60 -17.06 -3.99
C GLY A 236 8.66 -15.97 -4.28
N PRO A 237 8.25 -14.85 -4.90
CA PRO A 237 9.18 -13.83 -5.38
C PRO A 237 9.46 -12.69 -4.37
N LEU A 238 9.00 -12.79 -3.12
CA LEU A 238 9.17 -11.71 -2.15
C LEU A 238 10.48 -11.86 -1.38
N GLU A 239 11.14 -10.74 -1.08
CA GLU A 239 12.45 -10.75 -0.40
C GLU A 239 12.35 -10.43 1.09
N LYS A 240 11.38 -9.60 1.49
CA LYS A 240 11.27 -9.02 2.84
C LYS A 240 9.87 -9.23 3.42
N ILE A 241 9.80 -9.25 4.76
CA ILE A 241 8.55 -9.28 5.52
C ILE A 241 8.46 -7.96 6.30
N PRO A 242 7.66 -6.97 5.86
CA PRO A 242 7.50 -5.72 6.60
C PRO A 242 6.60 -5.93 7.83
N ASN A 243 6.71 -5.01 8.80
CA ASN A 243 5.77 -4.95 9.91
C ASN A 243 4.46 -4.30 9.44
N ILE A 244 3.45 -5.13 9.13
CA ILE A 244 2.18 -4.67 8.55
C ILE A 244 1.42 -3.71 9.48
N LEU A 245 1.46 -3.91 10.80
CA LEU A 245 0.82 -2.98 11.74
C LEU A 245 1.45 -1.59 11.68
N LYS A 246 2.78 -1.53 11.62
CA LYS A 246 3.52 -0.27 11.49
C LYS A 246 3.26 0.40 10.14
N SER A 247 3.16 -0.39 9.06
CA SER A 247 2.80 0.14 7.74
C SER A 247 1.38 0.73 7.74
N LEU A 248 0.42 0.05 8.36
CA LEU A 248 -0.96 0.54 8.48
C LEU A 248 -1.06 1.84 9.28
N SER A 249 -0.26 2.00 10.35
CA SER A 249 -0.26 3.26 11.10
C SER A 249 0.27 4.45 10.28
N LYS A 250 1.13 4.21 9.28
CA LYS A 250 1.59 5.28 8.37
C LYS A 250 0.47 5.79 7.47
N LEU A 251 -0.56 4.98 7.21
CA LEU A 251 -1.75 5.42 6.47
C LEU A 251 -2.56 6.46 7.25
N GLU A 252 -2.43 6.48 8.57
CA GLU A 252 -3.11 7.43 9.47
C GLU A 252 -2.35 8.75 9.60
N ILE A 253 -1.11 8.83 9.11
CA ILE A 253 -0.34 10.08 9.11
C ILE A 253 -1.08 11.12 8.28
N ASN A 254 -1.36 12.24 8.94
CA ASN A 254 -2.00 13.39 8.31
C ASN A 254 -0.98 14.08 7.40
N THR A 255 -1.07 13.83 6.10
CA THR A 255 -0.18 14.45 5.11
C THR A 255 -0.52 15.91 4.81
N ALA A 256 -1.62 16.44 5.36
CA ALA A 256 -1.96 17.85 5.24
C ALA A 256 -1.23 18.72 6.26
N SER A 257 -0.67 18.14 7.34
CA SER A 257 0.10 18.92 8.32
C SER A 257 1.43 19.39 7.76
N HIS A 258 2.07 18.59 6.89
CA HIS A 258 3.39 18.88 6.38
C HIS A 258 3.62 18.32 4.96
N GLU A 259 4.10 19.17 4.05
CA GLU A 259 4.20 18.87 2.62
C GLU A 259 5.19 17.73 2.32
N VAL A 260 6.32 17.66 3.03
CA VAL A 260 7.31 16.57 2.86
C VAL A 260 6.70 15.18 3.01
N LEU A 261 5.73 15.02 3.90
CA LEU A 261 5.11 13.73 4.18
C LEU A 261 4.34 13.22 2.96
N LYS A 262 3.83 14.10 2.10
CA LYS A 262 3.13 13.72 0.88
C LYS A 262 4.03 12.91 -0.05
N TYR A 263 5.33 13.20 -0.11
CA TYR A 263 6.26 12.49 -0.98
C TYR A 263 6.54 11.05 -0.55
N PHE A 264 6.45 10.76 0.75
CA PHE A 264 6.81 9.45 1.30
C PHE A 264 5.60 8.61 1.70
N VAL A 265 4.55 9.25 2.23
CA VAL A 265 3.32 8.56 2.64
C VAL A 265 2.40 8.29 1.46
N SER A 266 2.32 9.18 0.45
CA SER A 266 1.39 8.99 -0.68
C SER A 266 1.70 7.76 -1.52
N PRO A 267 2.97 7.43 -1.86
CA PRO A 267 3.29 6.19 -2.55
C PRO A 267 2.86 4.95 -1.76
N VAL A 268 3.04 4.95 -0.43
CA VAL A 268 2.60 3.87 0.46
C VAL A 268 1.07 3.75 0.45
N LYS A 269 0.36 4.87 0.59
CA LYS A 269 -1.12 4.93 0.49
C LYS A 269 -1.60 4.38 -0.86
N ALA A 270 -0.97 4.77 -1.96
CA ALA A 270 -1.32 4.31 -3.30
C ALA A 270 -1.09 2.80 -3.48
N ALA A 271 0.07 2.29 -3.01
CA ALA A 271 0.38 0.87 -3.09
C ALA A 271 -0.59 0.01 -2.26
N TRP A 272 -0.94 0.46 -1.04
CA TRP A 272 -1.97 -0.18 -0.21
C TRP A 272 -3.35 -0.16 -0.86
N ARG A 273 -3.78 0.97 -1.43
CA ARG A 273 -5.06 1.07 -2.17
C ARG A 273 -5.11 0.05 -3.31
N LYS A 274 -4.04 -0.05 -4.10
CA LYS A 274 -3.96 -1.02 -5.20
C LYS A 274 -4.03 -2.46 -4.69
N LEU A 275 -3.24 -2.81 -3.68
CA LEU A 275 -3.27 -4.14 -3.06
C LEU A 275 -4.67 -4.52 -2.54
N ARG A 276 -5.32 -3.61 -1.82
CA ARG A 276 -6.68 -3.84 -1.28
C ARG A 276 -7.73 -3.93 -2.39
N SER A 277 -7.54 -3.19 -3.49
CA SER A 277 -8.39 -3.29 -4.69
C SER A 277 -8.28 -4.67 -5.33
N GLU A 278 -7.05 -5.18 -5.53
CA GLU A 278 -6.86 -6.54 -6.07
C GLU A 278 -7.47 -7.62 -5.15
N MET A 279 -7.34 -7.47 -3.83
CA MET A 279 -8.01 -8.36 -2.88
C MET A 279 -9.55 -8.28 -2.96
N LYS A 280 -10.13 -7.09 -3.18
CA LYS A 280 -11.58 -6.90 -3.38
C LYS A 280 -12.05 -7.56 -4.67
N ILE A 281 -11.28 -7.43 -5.76
CA ILE A 281 -11.56 -8.09 -7.05
C ILE A 281 -11.56 -9.61 -6.86
N LEU A 282 -10.52 -10.16 -6.21
CA LEU A 282 -10.44 -11.58 -5.91
C LEU A 282 -11.60 -12.04 -5.02
N TYR A 283 -11.92 -11.30 -3.95
CA TYR A 283 -13.06 -11.63 -3.09
C TYR A 283 -14.38 -11.73 -3.86
N LYS A 284 -14.65 -10.78 -4.76
CA LYS A 284 -15.84 -10.79 -5.62
C LYS A 284 -15.83 -11.97 -6.61
N ALA A 285 -14.68 -12.26 -7.19
CA ALA A 285 -14.50 -13.36 -8.14
C ALA A 285 -14.62 -14.74 -7.45
N GLY A 286 -14.31 -14.82 -6.15
CA GLY A 286 -14.44 -16.01 -5.32
C GLY A 286 -13.34 -17.03 -5.54
N VAL A 287 -13.40 -18.10 -4.75
CA VAL A 287 -12.32 -19.10 -4.64
C VAL A 287 -11.95 -19.76 -5.97
N ASN A 288 -12.88 -19.84 -6.93
CA ASN A 288 -12.62 -20.41 -8.25
C ASN A 288 -11.51 -19.67 -9.01
N HIS A 289 -11.32 -18.38 -8.76
CA HIS A 289 -10.29 -17.57 -9.43
C HIS A 289 -8.93 -17.57 -8.71
N TYR A 290 -8.84 -18.21 -7.54
CA TYR A 290 -7.63 -18.20 -6.71
C TYR A 290 -6.64 -19.23 -7.24
N ARG A 291 -5.58 -18.78 -7.92
CA ARG A 291 -4.59 -19.66 -8.53
C ARG A 291 -3.70 -20.30 -7.47
N GLN A 292 -3.23 -21.51 -7.77
CA GLN A 292 -2.23 -22.22 -6.97
C GLN A 292 -1.04 -22.69 -7.84
N PRO A 293 0.20 -22.64 -7.33
CA PRO A 293 0.64 -22.02 -6.07
C PRO A 293 0.25 -20.54 -5.96
N ILE A 294 0.22 -19.99 -4.74
CA ILE A 294 -0.22 -18.60 -4.46
C ILE A 294 0.54 -17.60 -5.36
N LYS A 295 1.82 -17.86 -5.64
CA LYS A 295 2.66 -17.02 -6.52
C LYS A 295 2.11 -16.83 -7.95
N LYS A 296 1.19 -17.69 -8.42
CA LYS A 296 0.55 -17.57 -9.75
C LYS A 296 -0.53 -16.49 -9.81
N ASN A 297 -0.96 -15.94 -8.67
CA ASN A 297 -1.86 -14.77 -8.61
C ASN A 297 -1.05 -13.50 -8.91
N LYS A 298 -0.59 -13.36 -10.17
CA LYS A 298 0.39 -12.35 -10.61
C LYS A 298 0.03 -10.93 -10.14
N ASP A 299 -1.23 -10.51 -10.29
CA ASP A 299 -1.65 -9.15 -9.94
C ASP A 299 -1.58 -8.86 -8.44
N LEU A 300 -2.07 -9.79 -7.62
CA LEU A 300 -1.98 -9.69 -6.16
C LEU A 300 -0.51 -9.65 -5.72
N VAL A 301 0.33 -10.54 -6.26
CA VAL A 301 1.75 -10.64 -5.91
C VAL A 301 2.52 -9.39 -6.35
N ARG A 302 2.22 -8.85 -7.53
CA ARG A 302 2.79 -7.59 -8.02
C ARG A 302 2.38 -6.42 -7.12
N ALA A 303 1.10 -6.31 -6.76
CA ALA A 303 0.63 -5.27 -5.86
C ALA A 303 1.27 -5.38 -4.47
N LEU A 304 1.45 -6.61 -3.98
CA LEU A 304 2.10 -6.88 -2.70
C LEU A 304 3.58 -6.50 -2.72
N LYS A 305 4.30 -6.84 -3.79
CA LYS A 305 5.70 -6.44 -3.99
C LYS A 305 5.83 -4.91 -4.00
N ASN A 306 5.00 -4.22 -4.78
CA ASN A 306 5.00 -2.76 -4.84
C ASN A 306 4.72 -2.11 -3.48
N MET A 307 3.83 -2.70 -2.68
CA MET A 307 3.56 -2.25 -1.31
C MET A 307 4.79 -2.43 -0.40
N ILE A 308 5.46 -3.60 -0.46
CA ILE A 308 6.66 -3.87 0.33
C ILE A 308 7.80 -2.93 -0.05
N ASP A 309 7.99 -2.67 -1.35
CA ASP A 309 9.05 -1.78 -1.84
C ASP A 309 8.80 -0.33 -1.41
N ALA A 310 7.56 0.17 -1.55
CA ALA A 310 7.18 1.50 -1.07
C ALA A 310 7.32 1.62 0.45
N GLU A 311 6.91 0.60 1.19
CA GLU A 311 7.03 0.55 2.65
C GLU A 311 8.49 0.53 3.11
N SER A 312 9.38 -0.17 2.41
CA SER A 312 10.81 -0.20 2.72
C SER A 312 11.40 1.21 2.63
N ILE A 313 11.08 1.94 1.56
CA ILE A 313 11.54 3.33 1.37
C ILE A 313 11.01 4.24 2.48
N ALA A 314 9.72 4.09 2.82
CA ALA A 314 9.08 4.87 3.87
C ALA A 314 9.58 4.52 5.27
N GLU A 315 9.91 3.26 5.57
CA GLU A 315 10.47 2.84 6.86
C GLU A 315 11.87 3.40 7.09
N ASP A 316 12.70 3.47 6.06
CA ASP A 316 14.03 4.06 6.16
C ASP A 316 13.97 5.53 6.63
N LEU A 317 12.98 6.27 6.14
CA LEU A 317 12.82 7.71 6.32
C LEU A 317 11.87 8.14 7.44
N LEU A 318 10.65 7.62 7.45
CA LEU A 318 9.63 7.96 8.45
C LEU A 318 9.79 7.15 9.72
N GLY A 319 10.47 6.00 9.65
CA GLY A 319 10.73 5.03 10.71
C GLY A 319 9.93 5.22 12.00
N ASP A 320 10.50 5.92 12.98
CA ASP A 320 9.86 6.25 14.24
C ASP A 320 9.49 7.74 14.35
N ALA A 321 8.89 8.13 15.47
CA ALA A 321 8.48 9.50 15.69
C ALA A 321 9.66 10.50 15.64
N LEU A 322 10.88 10.08 15.99
CA LEU A 322 12.07 10.93 15.93
C LEU A 322 12.49 11.19 14.48
N LYS A 323 12.55 10.13 13.66
CA LYS A 323 12.89 10.27 12.23
C LYS A 323 11.87 11.13 11.47
N MET A 324 10.59 11.01 11.80
CA MET A 324 9.56 11.88 11.24
C MET A 324 9.79 13.34 11.62
N ASP A 325 10.07 13.64 12.90
CA ASP A 325 10.42 15.01 13.33
C ASP A 325 11.66 15.52 12.58
N GLN A 326 12.69 14.68 12.41
CA GLN A 326 13.92 15.01 11.68
C GLN A 326 13.67 15.32 10.20
N LEU A 327 12.78 14.55 9.56
CA LEU A 327 12.40 14.74 8.17
C LEU A 327 11.61 16.03 7.95
N GLU A 328 10.64 16.33 8.81
CA GLU A 328 9.91 17.60 8.79
C GLU A 328 10.87 18.77 9.02
N PHE A 329 11.71 18.65 10.04
CA PHE A 329 12.68 19.67 10.41
C PHE A 329 13.67 19.98 9.28
N ILE A 330 14.26 18.95 8.63
CA ILE A 330 15.21 19.18 7.55
C ILE A 330 14.54 19.77 6.31
N TYR A 331 13.28 19.38 6.04
CA TYR A 331 12.52 19.97 4.94
C TYR A 331 12.30 21.46 5.17
N ASP A 332 11.93 21.89 6.38
CA ASP A 332 11.79 23.31 6.72
C ASP A 332 13.10 24.08 6.49
N VAL A 333 14.24 23.49 6.88
CA VAL A 333 15.57 24.06 6.63
C VAL A 333 15.86 24.20 5.13
N ILE A 334 15.62 23.15 4.34
CA ILE A 334 15.87 23.17 2.90
C ILE A 334 14.90 24.11 2.18
N MET A 335 13.65 24.22 2.64
CA MET A 335 12.68 25.18 2.13
C MET A 335 13.12 26.62 2.34
N HIS A 336 13.85 26.92 3.42
CA HIS A 336 14.46 28.24 3.60
C HIS A 336 15.56 28.52 2.56
N VAL A 337 16.38 27.52 2.23
CA VAL A 337 17.39 27.63 1.16
C VAL A 337 16.71 27.74 -0.21
N ARG A 338 15.66 26.96 -0.48
CA ARG A 338 14.88 27.05 -1.73
C ARG A 338 14.26 28.44 -1.92
N ARG A 339 13.80 29.09 -0.86
CA ARG A 339 13.23 30.45 -0.93
C ARG A 339 14.30 31.55 -1.06
N SER A 340 15.58 31.20 -1.15
CA SER A 340 16.70 32.13 -1.24
C SER A 340 17.23 32.29 -2.66
N SER A 341 18.25 33.14 -2.84
CA SER A 341 19.03 33.24 -4.08
C SER A 341 19.88 31.98 -4.38
N MET A 342 19.94 31.02 -3.46
CA MET A 342 20.65 29.75 -3.60
C MET A 342 19.77 28.59 -4.11
N GLU A 343 18.52 28.84 -4.53
CA GLU A 343 17.62 27.78 -5.05
C GLU A 343 18.25 26.95 -6.17
N GLN A 344 18.82 27.64 -7.16
CA GLN A 344 19.45 26.97 -8.30
C GLN A 344 20.65 26.12 -7.85
N ALA A 345 21.51 26.67 -7.00
CA ALA A 345 22.67 25.96 -6.45
C ALA A 345 22.27 24.74 -5.62
N LEU A 346 21.16 24.82 -4.86
CA LEU A 346 20.59 23.70 -4.12
C LEU A 346 20.21 22.54 -5.07
N PHE A 347 19.49 22.82 -6.15
CA PHE A 347 19.01 21.79 -7.09
C PHE A 347 20.06 21.29 -8.09
N GLU A 348 21.13 22.08 -8.30
CA GLU A 348 22.34 21.67 -9.03
C GLU A 348 23.28 20.81 -8.16
N GLY A 349 23.01 20.70 -6.85
CA GLY A 349 23.80 19.89 -5.94
C GLY A 349 25.13 20.55 -5.54
N ASP A 350 25.17 21.87 -5.43
CA ASP A 350 26.37 22.60 -5.04
C ASP A 350 26.88 22.12 -3.67
N SER A 351 28.16 21.73 -3.64
CA SER A 351 28.76 21.14 -2.45
C SER A 351 28.82 22.12 -1.27
N GLY A 352 28.94 23.43 -1.52
CA GLY A 352 28.94 24.43 -0.47
C GLY A 352 27.55 24.57 0.16
N VAL A 353 26.49 24.51 -0.64
CA VAL A 353 25.11 24.53 -0.12
C VAL A 353 24.81 23.27 0.68
N ILE A 354 25.04 22.10 0.09
CA ILE A 354 24.67 20.81 0.71
C ILE A 354 25.54 20.52 1.92
N LYS A 355 26.86 20.70 1.79
CA LYS A 355 27.79 20.33 2.85
C LYS A 355 27.92 21.44 3.88
N ASP A 356 27.85 22.73 3.56
CA ASP A 356 28.12 23.76 4.57
C ASP A 356 26.87 24.48 5.06
N ILE A 357 26.07 25.04 4.14
CA ILE A 357 24.94 25.90 4.49
C ILE A 357 23.84 25.09 5.20
N ILE A 358 23.40 23.97 4.63
CA ILE A 358 22.28 23.19 5.20
C ILE A 358 22.59 22.70 6.63
N PRO A 359 23.77 22.10 6.92
CA PRO A 359 24.08 21.64 8.27
C PRO A 359 24.20 22.80 9.27
N GLN A 360 24.78 23.94 8.88
CA GLN A 360 24.84 25.13 9.74
C GLN A 360 23.44 25.68 10.07
N LEU A 361 22.56 25.77 9.06
CA LEU A 361 21.18 26.18 9.27
C LEU A 361 20.39 25.18 10.12
N ALA A 362 20.58 23.88 9.89
CA ALA A 362 19.93 22.83 10.67
C ALA A 362 20.35 22.89 12.14
N THR A 363 21.63 23.12 12.42
CA THR A 363 22.16 23.36 13.77
C THR A 363 21.53 24.60 14.38
N PHE A 364 21.59 25.74 13.69
CA PHE A 364 21.08 26.99 14.23
C PHE A 364 19.58 26.92 14.53
N LYS A 365 18.78 26.35 13.61
CA LYS A 365 17.35 26.11 13.82
C LYS A 365 17.07 25.19 15.00
N ALA A 366 17.93 24.20 15.25
CA ALA A 366 17.73 23.27 16.34
C ALA A 366 18.02 23.95 17.68
N LEU A 367 19.05 24.81 17.74
CA LEU A 367 19.28 25.69 18.89
C LEU A 367 18.08 26.61 19.15
N GLN A 368 17.47 27.14 18.09
CA GLN A 368 16.25 27.95 18.22
C GLN A 368 15.07 27.14 18.78
N GLN A 369 14.87 25.91 18.29
CA GLN A 369 13.82 25.04 18.80
C GLN A 369 14.08 24.64 20.25
N MET A 370 15.34 24.40 20.63
CA MET A 370 15.69 23.96 21.98
C MET A 370 15.29 24.97 23.03
N TYR A 371 15.62 26.25 22.84
CA TYR A 371 15.23 27.29 23.81
C TYR A 371 13.71 27.46 23.87
N GLN A 372 13.01 27.38 22.74
CA GLN A 372 11.54 27.51 22.69
C GLN A 372 10.86 26.38 23.46
N VAL A 373 11.33 25.15 23.25
CA VAL A 373 10.80 23.97 23.95
C VAL A 373 11.02 24.08 25.45
N ARG A 374 12.16 24.63 25.91
CA ARG A 374 12.41 24.90 27.34
C ARG A 374 11.40 25.91 27.91
N GLU A 375 11.21 27.04 27.24
CA GLU A 375 10.23 28.06 27.65
C GLU A 375 8.81 27.48 27.74
N ASP A 376 8.40 26.67 26.74
CA ASP A 376 7.08 26.03 26.70
C ASP A 376 6.91 25.00 27.83
N ILE A 377 7.95 24.22 28.14
CA ILE A 377 7.95 23.26 29.24
C ILE A 377 7.81 24.00 30.58
N GLU A 378 8.62 25.03 30.81
CA GLU A 378 8.56 25.83 32.04
C GLU A 378 7.18 26.47 32.22
N LYS A 379 6.61 27.01 31.13
CA LYS A 379 5.27 27.59 31.14
C LYS A 379 4.21 26.54 31.48
N LYS A 380 4.20 25.38 30.82
CA LYS A 380 3.24 24.30 31.15
C LYS A 380 3.40 23.81 32.58
N GLN A 381 4.62 23.75 33.10
CA GLN A 381 4.85 23.41 34.51
C GLN A 381 4.29 24.47 35.45
N LYS A 382 4.44 25.76 35.11
CA LYS A 382 3.85 26.86 35.88
C LYS A 382 2.33 26.84 35.84
N GLU A 383 1.71 26.66 34.68
CA GLU A 383 0.25 26.52 34.52
C GLU A 383 -0.30 25.34 35.35
N LYS A 384 0.39 24.19 35.33
CA LYS A 384 -0.01 23.03 36.16
C LYS A 384 0.07 23.33 37.66
N ARG A 385 1.11 24.07 38.10
CA ARG A 385 1.24 24.51 39.49
C ARG A 385 0.11 25.48 39.88
N GLU A 386 -0.24 26.41 39.01
CA GLU A 386 -1.29 27.41 39.24
C GLU A 386 -2.69 26.79 39.32
N VAL A 387 -2.97 25.73 38.55
CA VAL A 387 -4.24 24.98 38.58
C VAL A 387 -4.34 24.05 39.80
N GLY A 388 -3.31 23.97 40.65
CA GLY A 388 -3.30 23.08 41.81
C GLY A 388 -3.20 21.59 41.45
N LEU A 389 -2.89 21.28 40.19
CA LEU A 389 -2.50 19.96 39.73
C LEU A 389 -1.00 19.76 40.02
N GLU A 390 -0.59 19.93 41.29
CA GLU A 390 0.71 19.43 41.72
C GLU A 390 0.72 17.90 41.58
N LEU A 391 1.77 17.39 40.94
CA LEU A 391 1.93 16.00 40.55
C LEU A 391 1.83 15.03 41.75
N GLU A 392 0.65 14.41 41.94
CA GLU A 392 0.57 13.08 42.56
C GLU A 392 1.37 12.02 41.76
N ALA A 393 1.85 12.36 40.56
CA ALA A 393 2.65 11.50 39.68
C ALA A 393 4.07 11.15 40.20
N VAL A 394 4.51 11.66 41.36
CA VAL A 394 5.79 11.22 41.97
C VAL A 394 5.57 10.21 43.10
N LYS A 395 4.33 9.94 43.52
CA LYS A 395 4.05 9.04 44.67
C LYS A 395 3.34 7.72 44.34
N GLN A 396 2.89 7.45 43.12
CA GLN A 396 2.02 6.29 42.85
C GLN A 396 2.55 5.11 42.01
N ASP A 397 3.79 5.09 41.51
CA ASP A 397 4.30 3.90 40.79
C ASP A 397 5.69 3.47 41.26
N LYS A 398 5.77 2.94 42.49
CA LYS A 398 6.94 2.17 42.95
C LYS A 398 6.82 0.66 42.76
N ASP A 399 5.63 0.14 42.42
CA ASP A 399 5.38 -1.32 42.40
C ASP A 399 5.01 -1.95 41.05
N ASN A 400 5.03 -1.19 39.95
CA ASN A 400 4.95 -1.77 38.59
C ASN A 400 6.24 -1.52 37.81
N SER A 401 7.26 -2.31 38.13
CA SER A 401 8.40 -2.50 37.26
C SER A 401 8.03 -3.45 36.12
N PHE A 402 7.63 -2.92 34.96
CA PHE A 402 7.97 -3.49 33.65
C PHE A 402 7.64 -2.51 32.50
N PHE A 403 8.68 -1.82 32.02
CA PHE A 403 8.85 -1.33 30.64
C PHE A 403 7.95 -0.20 30.08
N VAL A 404 8.04 1.03 30.60
CA VAL A 404 7.65 2.24 29.82
C VAL A 404 8.63 3.43 29.98
N TRP A 405 9.64 3.35 30.84
CA TRP A 405 10.51 4.49 31.19
C TRP A 405 12.00 4.32 30.82
N SER A 406 12.34 3.70 29.69
CA SER A 406 13.77 3.50 29.34
C SER A 406 14.24 3.78 27.91
N GLN A 407 13.41 4.27 26.97
CA GLN A 407 13.91 4.69 25.64
C GLN A 407 13.30 5.98 25.04
N ASP A 408 12.37 6.64 25.73
CA ASP A 408 11.71 7.86 25.26
C ASP A 408 12.18 9.08 26.10
N LYS A 409 13.49 9.38 26.04
CA LYS A 409 14.16 10.32 26.97
C LYS A 409 13.86 11.80 26.79
N GLU A 410 12.75 12.15 26.15
CA GLU A 410 12.19 13.50 26.26
C GLU A 410 10.68 13.44 26.44
N VAL A 411 10.23 14.02 27.54
CA VAL A 411 8.81 14.13 27.89
C VAL A 411 8.11 14.96 26.81
N ARG A 412 7.46 14.31 25.84
CA ARG A 412 6.51 14.98 24.96
C ARG A 412 5.30 15.37 25.79
N TYR A 413 5.24 16.63 26.22
CA TYR A 413 3.94 17.21 26.52
C TYR A 413 3.16 17.31 25.20
N GLU A 414 1.89 16.92 25.20
CA GLU A 414 1.04 17.00 24.01
C GLU A 414 1.10 18.41 23.40
N GLY A 415 1.54 18.52 22.14
CA GLY A 415 1.72 19.79 21.43
C GLY A 415 3.08 20.51 21.61
N ILE A 416 4.02 20.01 22.42
CA ILE A 416 5.39 20.54 22.50
C ILE A 416 6.32 19.74 21.58
N LYS A 417 7.18 20.44 20.81
CA LYS A 417 8.19 19.82 19.94
C LYS A 417 9.28 19.10 20.75
N ARG A 418 10.00 18.18 20.10
CA ARG A 418 11.16 17.50 20.68
C ARG A 418 12.31 18.49 20.94
N LEU A 419 12.96 18.41 22.09
CA LEU A 419 14.11 19.26 22.41
C LEU A 419 15.35 18.78 21.62
N TRP A 420 15.68 17.49 21.66
CA TRP A 420 16.74 16.85 20.87
C TRP A 420 16.20 16.28 19.55
N VAL A 421 15.90 17.15 18.56
CA VAL A 421 15.46 16.69 17.23
C VAL A 421 16.54 15.88 16.51
N TRP A 422 17.82 16.19 16.72
CA TRP A 422 18.96 15.51 16.09
C TRP A 422 19.54 14.38 16.96
N ASP A 423 18.76 13.84 17.89
CA ASP A 423 19.20 12.67 18.66
C ASP A 423 19.57 11.52 17.71
N GLY A 424 20.70 10.85 17.99
CA GLY A 424 21.33 9.89 17.08
C GLY A 424 22.33 10.48 16.07
N TYR A 425 22.24 11.77 15.72
CA TYR A 425 23.24 12.48 14.90
C TYR A 425 24.25 13.28 15.73
N ILE A 426 23.95 13.51 17.00
CA ILE A 426 24.81 14.24 17.95
C ILE A 426 25.56 13.26 18.86
N ASN A 427 26.81 13.58 19.21
CA ASN A 427 27.51 12.86 20.27
C ASN A 427 27.00 13.33 21.63
N GLU A 428 26.95 12.42 22.61
CA GLU A 428 26.60 12.77 24.00
C GLU A 428 27.55 13.82 24.58
N GLU A 429 28.83 13.81 24.16
CA GLU A 429 29.85 14.78 24.58
C GLU A 429 29.58 16.20 24.07
N ASP A 430 28.83 16.34 22.96
CA ASP A 430 28.51 17.64 22.37
C ASP A 430 27.26 18.28 23.00
N LYS A 431 26.43 17.51 23.73
CA LYS A 431 25.17 18.01 24.32
C LYS A 431 25.35 19.24 25.23
N PRO A 432 26.37 19.33 26.11
CA PRO A 432 26.61 20.55 26.88
C PRO A 432 26.89 21.78 26.02
N MET A 433 27.52 21.61 24.85
CA MET A 433 27.76 22.70 23.89
C MET A 433 26.46 23.14 23.21
N TRP A 434 25.58 22.20 22.85
CA TRP A 434 24.23 22.51 22.37
C TRP A 434 23.40 23.29 23.41
N ASP A 435 23.47 22.88 24.67
CA ASP A 435 22.77 23.55 25.77
C ASP A 435 23.26 24.99 25.96
N HIS A 436 24.57 25.19 26.04
CA HIS A 436 25.19 26.52 26.15
C HIS A 436 24.83 27.41 24.96
N ALA A 437 24.92 26.88 23.74
CA ALA A 437 24.59 27.64 22.53
C ALA A 437 23.10 27.98 22.45
N SER A 438 22.20 27.08 22.88
CA SER A 438 20.77 27.34 22.96
C SER A 438 20.49 28.51 23.92
N ASP A 439 21.18 28.54 25.05
CA ASP A 439 21.04 29.62 26.03
C ASP A 439 21.59 30.95 25.48
N LEU A 440 22.71 30.94 24.75
CA LEU A 440 23.22 32.12 24.07
C LEU A 440 22.23 32.65 23.01
N VAL A 441 21.62 31.76 22.22
CA VAL A 441 20.61 32.13 21.22
C VAL A 441 19.38 32.79 21.88
N SER A 442 18.97 32.32 23.05
CA SER A 442 17.83 32.90 23.81
C SER A 442 18.07 34.38 24.19
N GLN A 443 19.33 34.80 24.30
CA GLN A 443 19.72 36.17 24.63
C GLN A 443 19.79 37.11 23.42
N LEU A 444 19.64 36.57 22.19
CA LEU A 444 19.64 37.36 20.97
C LEU A 444 18.26 37.89 20.64
N ASN A 445 18.21 39.12 20.12
CA ASN A 445 17.01 39.65 19.50
C ASN A 445 16.64 38.81 18.26
N LEU A 446 15.35 38.57 18.06
CA LEU A 446 14.81 37.77 16.94
C LEU A 446 15.26 38.30 15.57
N MET A 447 15.44 39.63 15.43
CA MET A 447 16.02 40.24 14.23
C MET A 447 17.43 39.76 13.93
N VAL A 448 18.25 39.68 14.97
CA VAL A 448 19.65 39.25 14.84
C VAL A 448 19.71 37.75 14.58
N GLN A 449 18.78 36.98 15.14
CA GLN A 449 18.65 35.57 14.78
C GLN A 449 18.27 35.40 13.30
N GLU A 450 17.39 36.24 12.76
CA GLU A 450 17.10 36.28 11.32
C GLU A 450 18.32 36.73 10.49
N ASP A 451 19.08 37.70 10.98
CA ASP A 451 20.32 38.15 10.33
C ASP A 451 21.37 37.03 10.28
N ILE A 452 21.46 36.19 11.32
CA ILE A 452 22.33 35.01 11.36
C ILE A 452 21.93 34.00 10.28
N MET A 453 20.64 33.68 10.14
CA MET A 453 20.19 32.77 9.08
C MET A 453 20.52 33.31 7.68
N ASP A 454 20.20 34.59 7.45
CA ASP A 454 20.46 35.26 6.16
C ASP A 454 21.98 35.33 5.90
N TYR A 455 22.80 35.53 6.94
CA TYR A 455 24.26 35.49 6.87
C TYR A 455 24.80 34.11 6.50
N ILE A 456 24.30 33.04 7.14
CA ILE A 456 24.71 31.66 6.82
C ILE A 456 24.43 31.35 5.35
N ILE A 457 23.25 31.70 4.84
CA ILE A 457 22.89 31.48 3.43
C ILE A 457 23.74 32.33 2.48
N SER A 458 23.93 33.61 2.79
CA SER A 458 24.66 34.55 1.91
C SER A 458 26.17 34.38 1.94
N SER A 459 26.73 33.72 2.96
CA SER A 459 28.18 33.49 3.13
C SER A 459 28.83 32.79 1.93
N ARG A 460 28.06 31.95 1.23
CA ARG A 460 28.48 31.19 0.03
C ARG A 460 27.82 31.67 -1.26
N ALA A 461 26.95 32.67 -1.20
CA ALA A 461 26.31 33.20 -2.40
C ALA A 461 27.35 33.89 -3.32
N PRO A 462 27.31 33.65 -4.64
CA PRO A 462 28.21 34.32 -5.57
C PRO A 462 27.96 35.83 -5.52
N LYS A 463 28.94 36.59 -5.02
CA LYS A 463 28.87 38.05 -4.98
C LYS A 463 28.85 38.57 -6.42
N LYS A 464 27.71 39.09 -6.88
CA LYS A 464 27.63 39.73 -8.21
C LYS A 464 28.57 40.94 -8.23
N PRO A 465 29.60 40.95 -9.10
CA PRO A 465 30.49 42.12 -9.21
C PRO A 465 29.68 43.31 -9.72
N GLY A 466 29.52 44.36 -8.91
CA GLY A 466 28.91 45.62 -9.32
C GLY A 466 27.67 46.09 -8.54
N GLN A 467 27.04 45.25 -7.69
CA GLN A 467 25.98 45.70 -6.77
C GLN A 467 26.59 46.31 -5.49
N GLY A 468 27.23 47.47 -5.64
CA GLY A 468 27.86 48.22 -4.56
C GLY A 468 26.97 49.25 -3.86
N GLN A 469 25.67 49.33 -4.18
CA GLN A 469 24.76 50.31 -3.58
C GLN A 469 23.58 49.62 -2.90
N ARG A 470 23.50 49.85 -1.58
CA ARG A 470 22.50 49.29 -0.65
C ARG A 470 21.13 49.95 -0.88
N PRO A 471 20.06 49.22 -1.22
CA PRO A 471 18.75 49.61 -0.74
C PRO A 471 18.70 49.24 0.75
N THR A 472 18.71 50.23 1.63
CA THR A 472 18.27 50.05 3.03
C THR A 472 16.76 49.83 3.01
N GLU A 473 16.31 48.65 2.60
CA GLU A 473 14.95 48.20 2.92
C GLU A 473 14.94 47.79 4.40
N SER A 474 14.60 48.73 5.29
CA SER A 474 14.17 48.38 6.64
C SER A 474 12.80 47.71 6.52
N ARG A 475 12.76 46.38 6.66
CA ARG A 475 11.48 45.67 6.78
C ARG A 475 11.13 45.46 8.25
N PRO A 476 9.84 45.50 8.60
CA PRO A 476 9.38 45.01 9.90
C PRO A 476 9.64 43.49 10.03
N PRO A 477 9.69 42.95 11.27
CA PRO A 477 9.83 41.50 11.53
C PRO A 477 8.73 40.73 10.80
N PHE A 478 9.01 39.60 10.13
CA PHE A 478 7.93 38.88 9.43
C PHE A 478 7.96 37.33 9.43
N VAL A 479 6.74 36.78 9.46
CA VAL A 479 6.24 35.38 9.45
C VAL A 479 6.69 34.41 10.53
N TRP A 480 7.97 34.03 10.62
CA TRP A 480 8.40 33.10 11.70
C TRP A 480 8.23 33.77 13.05
N ASN A 481 8.47 35.08 13.06
CA ASN A 481 8.16 35.93 14.19
C ASN A 481 6.66 36.11 14.42
N THR A 482 5.76 35.80 13.49
CA THR A 482 4.31 35.86 13.78
C THR A 482 3.87 34.65 14.60
N GLN A 483 4.44 33.46 14.39
CA GLN A 483 4.20 32.31 15.28
C GLN A 483 4.94 32.46 16.63
N LEU A 484 6.14 33.04 16.62
CA LEU A 484 6.89 33.41 17.84
C LEU A 484 6.27 34.59 18.61
N MET A 485 5.72 35.60 17.94
CA MET A 485 4.98 36.73 18.53
C MET A 485 3.56 36.31 18.92
N ASN A 486 2.92 35.37 18.21
CA ASN A 486 1.64 34.79 18.66
C ASN A 486 1.84 33.89 19.89
N ASN A 487 3.04 33.33 20.12
CA ASN A 487 3.39 32.61 21.34
C ASN A 487 3.93 33.52 22.45
N ARG A 488 4.44 34.71 22.13
CA ARG A 488 4.74 35.77 23.09
C ARG A 488 3.50 36.64 23.27
N TYR A 489 2.68 36.25 24.26
CA TYR A 489 1.58 37.03 24.81
C TYR A 489 2.07 38.37 25.37
N VAL A 490 2.35 39.32 24.49
CA VAL A 490 2.07 40.73 24.77
C VAL A 490 0.57 40.83 24.54
N ASP A 491 -0.21 41.17 25.57
CA ASP A 491 -1.58 41.62 25.33
C ASP A 491 -1.49 42.71 24.26
N ILE A 492 -2.04 42.43 23.07
CA ILE A 492 -2.07 43.41 21.99
C ILE A 492 -3.00 44.51 22.50
N GLU A 493 -2.44 45.51 23.18
CA GLU A 493 -3.16 46.74 23.43
C GLU A 493 -3.63 47.24 22.07
N PRO A 494 -4.94 47.46 21.88
CA PRO A 494 -5.44 47.94 20.62
C PRO A 494 -4.67 49.23 20.31
N PRO A 495 -4.11 49.35 19.09
CA PRO A 495 -3.28 50.49 18.77
C PRO A 495 -4.08 51.77 19.04
N LEU A 496 -3.48 52.72 19.77
CA LEU A 496 -4.09 54.02 20.13
C LEU A 496 -4.62 54.79 18.90
N TYR A 497 -4.19 54.38 17.69
CA TYR A 497 -4.71 54.82 16.41
C TYR A 497 -4.96 53.60 15.53
N GLN A 498 -6.20 53.45 15.04
CA GLN A 498 -6.49 52.60 13.89
C GLN A 498 -5.95 53.31 12.65
N GLU A 499 -4.72 53.01 12.25
CA GLU A 499 -4.28 53.33 10.90
C GLU A 499 -5.14 52.51 9.94
N GLU A 500 -5.73 53.18 8.94
CA GLU A 500 -6.52 52.54 7.88
C GLU A 500 -5.75 51.32 7.36
N GLU A 501 -6.36 50.15 7.47
CA GLU A 501 -5.76 48.87 7.08
C GLU A 501 -5.20 49.00 5.65
N ALA A 502 -3.88 49.22 5.56
CA ALA A 502 -3.17 49.08 4.32
C ALA A 502 -3.43 47.64 3.88
N LYS A 503 -4.24 47.49 2.83
CA LYS A 503 -4.55 46.21 2.20
C LYS A 503 -3.25 45.42 2.12
N GLN A 504 -3.11 44.41 2.96
CA GLN A 504 -2.00 43.47 2.86
C GLN A 504 -2.21 42.77 1.52
N GLU A 505 -1.54 43.30 0.48
CA GLU A 505 -1.34 42.57 -0.75
C GLU A 505 -0.82 41.20 -0.33
N VAL A 506 -1.53 40.14 -0.76
CA VAL A 506 -1.08 38.76 -0.65
C VAL A 506 0.18 38.68 -1.51
N GLN A 507 1.31 39.13 -0.96
CA GLN A 507 2.62 39.06 -1.57
C GLN A 507 2.86 37.58 -1.82
N THR A 508 3.08 37.25 -3.09
CA THR A 508 3.50 35.94 -3.56
C THR A 508 4.82 35.53 -2.90
N GLY A 509 4.73 35.04 -1.65
CA GLY A 509 5.48 33.98 -0.96
C GLY A 509 7.01 33.94 -0.97
N VAL A 510 7.74 34.76 -1.71
CA VAL A 510 9.19 34.67 -1.82
C VAL A 510 9.84 35.61 -0.81
N LYS A 511 10.33 35.02 0.30
CA LYS A 511 11.13 35.72 1.32
C LYS A 511 12.37 36.31 0.63
N LYS A 512 12.42 37.64 0.46
CA LYS A 512 13.67 38.30 0.03
C LYS A 512 14.68 38.21 1.17
N ILE A 513 15.69 37.37 1.01
CA ILE A 513 16.83 37.29 1.94
C ILE A 513 17.61 38.59 1.90
N ARG A 514 18.05 39.06 3.08
CA ARG A 514 18.92 40.23 3.18
C ARG A 514 20.36 39.80 2.91
N GLU A 515 20.78 39.88 1.65
CA GLU A 515 22.10 39.39 1.18
C GLU A 515 23.32 40.10 1.80
N TYR A 516 23.12 41.18 2.55
CA TYR A 516 24.18 42.01 3.12
C TYR A 516 24.14 42.13 4.64
N THR A 517 23.46 41.20 5.34
CA THR A 517 23.40 41.24 6.81
C THR A 517 24.76 40.95 7.42
N LYS A 518 25.07 41.71 8.48
CA LYS A 518 26.24 41.51 9.32
C LYS A 518 25.77 41.42 10.76
N PRO A 519 25.30 40.25 11.22
CA PRO A 519 24.74 40.12 12.57
C PRO A 519 25.75 40.51 13.66
N MET A 520 27.06 40.38 13.39
CA MET A 520 28.15 40.84 14.26
C MET A 520 28.08 42.33 14.60
N ASP A 521 27.64 43.18 13.66
CA ASP A 521 27.59 44.63 13.88
C ASP A 521 26.50 45.02 14.91
N CYS A 522 25.59 44.09 15.25
CA CYS A 522 24.48 44.33 16.17
C CYS A 522 24.86 44.19 17.65
N TYR A 523 25.90 43.44 17.98
CA TYR A 523 26.36 43.20 19.35
C TYR A 523 27.87 43.38 19.45
N ARG A 524 28.34 44.24 20.36
CA ARG A 524 29.78 44.55 20.52
C ARG A 524 30.53 43.59 21.44
N ASP A 525 29.83 42.70 22.12
CA ASP A 525 30.37 41.82 23.16
C ASP A 525 30.83 40.45 22.65
N GLY A 526 30.81 40.22 21.34
CA GLY A 526 31.32 39.01 20.72
C GLY A 526 30.37 37.80 20.76
N ARG A 527 29.15 37.96 21.30
CA ARG A 527 28.23 36.83 21.49
C ARG A 527 27.77 36.21 20.16
N VAL A 528 27.68 37.00 19.09
CA VAL A 528 27.24 36.51 17.78
C VAL A 528 28.36 35.71 17.12
N GLU A 529 29.60 36.18 17.24
CA GLU A 529 30.83 35.50 16.84
C GLU A 529 30.94 34.13 17.52
N GLU A 530 30.78 34.10 18.85
CA GLU A 530 30.79 32.86 19.62
C GLU A 530 29.72 31.87 19.13
N ILE A 531 28.48 32.34 18.91
CA ILE A 531 27.39 31.51 18.41
C ILE A 531 27.72 30.94 17.02
N LEU A 532 28.24 31.73 16.09
CA LEU A 532 28.60 31.23 14.76
C LEU A 532 29.72 30.19 14.82
N GLU A 533 30.74 30.40 15.64
CA GLU A 533 31.81 29.41 15.83
C GLU A 533 31.27 28.09 16.40
N ILE A 534 30.33 28.16 17.36
CA ILE A 534 29.70 26.96 17.91
C ILE A 534 28.82 26.28 16.84
N ILE A 535 28.05 27.04 16.06
CA ILE A 535 27.22 26.50 14.97
C ILE A 535 28.10 25.73 13.97
N GLU A 536 29.23 26.29 13.56
CA GLU A 536 30.15 25.64 12.62
C GLU A 536 30.70 24.31 13.19
N LYS A 537 31.12 24.31 14.45
CA LYS A 537 31.61 23.11 15.15
C LYS A 537 30.53 22.03 15.26
N LEU A 538 29.33 22.39 15.72
CA LEU A 538 28.20 21.47 15.87
C LEU A 538 27.70 20.95 14.51
N ALA A 539 27.66 21.82 13.49
CA ALA A 539 27.30 21.43 12.12
C ALA A 539 28.31 20.46 11.50
N PHE A 540 29.60 20.59 11.82
CA PHE A 540 30.61 19.60 11.47
C PHE A 540 30.34 18.26 12.17
N GLY A 541 29.99 18.29 13.47
CA GLY A 541 29.58 17.11 14.23
C GLY A 541 28.42 16.35 13.59
N LEU A 542 27.34 17.04 13.18
CA LEU A 542 26.19 16.42 12.51
C LEU A 542 26.57 15.63 11.25
N LYS A 543 27.55 16.13 10.48
CA LYS A 543 28.04 15.46 9.26
C LYS A 543 28.94 14.26 9.56
N VAL A 544 29.72 14.31 10.63
CA VAL A 544 30.75 13.28 10.89
C VAL A 544 30.17 12.08 11.62
N THR A 545 29.31 12.31 12.62
CA THR A 545 28.81 11.24 13.50
C THR A 545 27.98 10.21 12.72
N GLN A 546 27.14 10.64 11.77
CA GLN A 546 26.33 9.76 10.91
C GLN A 546 26.23 10.24 9.46
N GLY A 547 27.37 10.60 8.85
CA GLY A 547 27.41 11.23 7.53
C GLY A 547 26.63 10.51 6.42
N ALA A 548 26.71 9.17 6.34
CA ALA A 548 25.99 8.41 5.33
C ALA A 548 24.45 8.52 5.47
N ILE A 549 23.93 8.53 6.70
CA ILE A 549 22.49 8.64 6.97
C ILE A 549 22.04 10.09 6.73
N TRP A 550 22.86 11.06 7.15
CA TRP A 550 22.62 12.48 6.91
C TRP A 550 22.55 12.80 5.42
N ASP A 551 23.53 12.36 4.63
CA ASP A 551 23.58 12.57 3.19
C ASP A 551 22.37 11.92 2.50
N GLN A 552 21.98 10.71 2.93
CA GLN A 552 20.78 10.04 2.41
C GLN A 552 19.49 10.81 2.72
N LEU A 553 19.37 11.37 3.93
CA LEU A 553 18.22 12.20 4.32
C LEU A 553 18.13 13.45 3.43
N LEU A 554 19.25 14.17 3.26
CA LEU A 554 19.32 15.35 2.41
C LEU A 554 18.99 15.04 0.95
N GLU A 555 19.61 14.01 0.38
CA GLU A 555 19.39 13.60 -1.01
C GLU A 555 17.90 13.31 -1.27
N LYS A 556 17.26 12.55 -0.36
CA LYS A 556 15.84 12.20 -0.50
C LYS A 556 14.92 13.41 -0.39
N VAL A 557 15.20 14.35 0.52
CA VAL A 557 14.39 15.57 0.66
C VAL A 557 14.58 16.51 -0.54
N ILE A 558 15.82 16.72 -1.00
CA ILE A 558 16.11 17.55 -2.18
C ILE A 558 15.47 16.94 -3.44
N THR A 559 15.57 15.63 -3.61
CA THR A 559 14.95 14.91 -4.73
C THR A 559 13.43 15.01 -4.69
N ALA A 560 12.82 14.86 -3.50
CA ALA A 560 11.39 15.07 -3.32
C ALA A 560 10.97 16.50 -3.72
N MET A 561 11.70 17.52 -3.26
CA MET A 561 11.42 18.92 -3.58
C MET A 561 11.61 19.28 -5.06
N LYS A 562 12.53 18.60 -5.75
CA LYS A 562 12.77 18.78 -7.19
C LYS A 562 11.61 18.24 -8.05
N ASN A 563 10.89 17.24 -7.55
CA ASN A 563 9.71 16.69 -8.22
C ASN A 563 8.52 17.59 -7.87
N GLU A 564 8.27 18.62 -8.68
CA GLU A 564 7.37 19.77 -8.41
C GLU A 564 5.91 19.43 -8.13
N THR A 565 5.47 18.20 -8.36
CA THR A 565 4.14 17.75 -7.95
C THR A 565 4.25 16.40 -7.24
N PRO A 566 4.15 16.35 -5.89
CA PRO A 566 3.64 15.13 -5.29
C PRO A 566 2.29 14.95 -5.98
N THR A 567 2.08 13.85 -6.70
CA THR A 567 0.76 13.54 -7.22
C THR A 567 -0.14 13.62 -6.01
N SER A 568 -0.98 14.65 -5.94
CA SER A 568 -2.00 14.80 -4.91
C SER A 568 -2.94 13.65 -5.19
N GLY A 569 -2.58 12.47 -4.70
CA GLY A 569 -3.28 11.25 -5.02
C GLY A 569 -4.58 11.35 -4.28
N ASP A 570 -5.56 12.02 -4.91
CA ASP A 570 -6.88 12.41 -4.42
C ASP A 570 -6.99 12.08 -2.93
N GLU A 571 -6.68 13.05 -2.07
CA GLU A 571 -6.45 12.89 -0.62
C GLU A 571 -7.65 12.28 0.15
N ASP A 572 -8.72 11.94 -0.56
CA ASP A 572 -9.81 11.16 -0.03
C ASP A 572 -9.37 9.70 0.18
N ILE A 573 -9.39 9.28 1.45
CA ILE A 573 -9.31 7.87 1.85
C ILE A 573 -10.59 7.13 1.39
N SER A 574 -11.54 7.81 0.73
CA SER A 574 -12.66 7.14 0.08
C SER A 574 -12.13 6.17 -0.98
N PHE A 575 -12.14 4.89 -0.63
CA PHE A 575 -11.81 3.73 -1.48
C PHE A 575 -12.81 3.53 -2.64
N GLU A 576 -13.47 4.61 -3.09
CA GLU A 576 -14.64 4.64 -3.97
C GLU A 576 -14.39 5.46 -5.24
N LYS A 577 -13.25 5.29 -5.91
CA LYS A 577 -13.36 5.16 -7.36
C LYS A 577 -13.47 3.67 -7.61
N ASP A 578 -14.70 3.15 -7.62
CA ASP A 578 -14.93 1.88 -8.32
C ASP A 578 -14.28 2.08 -9.69
N PRO A 579 -13.37 1.18 -10.11
CA PRO A 579 -12.73 1.33 -11.40
C PRO A 579 -13.86 1.39 -12.43
N GLU A 580 -14.04 2.55 -13.06
CA GLU A 580 -14.81 2.64 -14.31
C GLU A 580 -14.27 1.52 -15.19
N GLU A 581 -15.17 0.72 -15.76
CA GLU A 581 -14.92 -0.54 -16.45
C GLU A 581 -13.84 -0.40 -17.53
N GLY A 582 -12.56 -0.46 -17.10
CA GLY A 582 -11.39 -0.41 -17.95
C GLY A 582 -11.08 -1.78 -18.52
N GLU A 583 -12.09 -2.47 -19.05
CA GLU A 583 -11.90 -3.75 -19.76
C GLU A 583 -11.06 -3.54 -21.03
N GLU A 584 -11.11 -2.36 -21.66
CA GLU A 584 -10.37 -2.08 -22.89
C GLU A 584 -8.85 -2.06 -22.72
N GLY A 585 -8.33 -1.66 -21.55
CA GLY A 585 -6.87 -1.60 -21.31
C GLY A 585 -6.24 -2.95 -20.97
N ARG A 586 -7.00 -3.87 -20.36
CA ARG A 586 -6.50 -5.22 -20.00
C ARG A 586 -6.38 -6.16 -21.19
N GLU A 587 -7.17 -5.95 -22.24
CA GLU A 587 -7.07 -6.76 -23.46
C GLU A 587 -5.80 -6.48 -24.28
N GLU A 588 -5.29 -5.24 -24.27
CA GLU A 588 -4.06 -4.89 -25.02
C GLU A 588 -2.80 -5.44 -24.36
N GLU A 589 -2.65 -5.32 -23.02
CA GLU A 589 -1.51 -5.92 -22.30
C GLU A 589 -1.49 -7.46 -22.42
N MET A 590 -2.67 -8.11 -22.46
CA MET A 590 -2.77 -9.56 -22.60
C MET A 590 -2.44 -10.03 -24.03
N LYS A 591 -2.71 -9.20 -25.05
CA LYS A 591 -2.31 -9.47 -26.45
C LYS A 591 -0.81 -9.28 -26.67
N GLU A 592 -0.15 -8.41 -25.90
CA GLU A 592 1.31 -8.27 -25.93
C GLU A 592 2.04 -9.40 -25.18
N GLU A 593 1.56 -9.88 -24.02
CA GLU A 593 2.19 -11.02 -23.31
C GLU A 593 2.15 -12.32 -24.15
N ILE A 594 1.09 -12.56 -24.93
CA ILE A 594 1.00 -13.74 -25.82
C ILE A 594 2.00 -13.65 -26.98
N ARG A 595 2.47 -12.45 -27.35
CA ARG A 595 3.42 -12.25 -28.45
C ARG A 595 4.87 -12.55 -28.09
N TYR A 596 5.18 -12.72 -26.79
CA TYR A 596 6.53 -12.97 -26.29
C TYR A 596 6.75 -14.42 -25.79
N GLU A 597 5.71 -15.26 -25.78
CA GLU A 597 5.80 -16.69 -25.42
C GLU A 597 5.70 -17.65 -26.62
N ASP A 598 5.56 -17.12 -27.85
CA ASP A 598 5.86 -17.82 -29.12
C ASP A 598 7.29 -17.48 -29.58
#